data_AF-A0A3M1SGM2-F1
#
_entry.id   AF-A0A3M1SGM2-F1
#
_cell.length_a   1.000
_cell.length_b   1.000
_cell.length_c   1.000
_cell.angle_alpha   90.00
_cell.angle_beta   90.00
_cell.angle_gamma   90.00
#
_symmetry.space_group_name_H-M   'P 1'
#
loop_
_entity.id
_entity.type
_entity.pdbx_description
1 polymer ?
#
loop_
_entity_poly.entity_id
_entity_poly.type
_entity_poly.pdbx_seq_one_letter_code
_entity_poly.pdbx_strand_id
1 'polypeptide(L)'
;MPRLLALLGATAVLAAIGVGCPEMATCEEPYKPEWDSLSKHVDPEWFRDAKFGIYTHWGPVTVGAEDGPSGVQWYGRNMYIEKNPTFKYHREKFGDQNTFGYKDVVPLFNPKKFDAEAWADLFAKSGAKFAGPVAIHHDNYAMWDSAVTRWDSMDQTPHRDFTAELEKAIRKHGMRFIATFHHSFTWQYFEPAYKYDAADGKNADLYCEPHEPGTPPSKQFCEQWLAKVNEVVEKYRPDMIWFDFGLGKVIPPEYQKQMFADYYNWAAKNDMEVCVAHKHWDIHEHTGVIDFERGRLDKLTEFPWLTDTSVGPWFHQKSVGYKSINELI
;
A
#
# COMPACT_ATOMS: atom_id res chain seq x y z
N MET A 1 53.57 -48.67 62.35
CA MET A 1 53.00 -50.04 62.34
C MET A 1 51.49 -49.92 62.54
N PRO A 2 50.67 -50.76 61.90
CA PRO A 2 50.18 -50.81 60.50
C PRO A 2 48.74 -50.16 60.42
N ARG A 3 47.95 -50.06 59.33
CA ARG A 3 47.70 -50.88 58.14
C ARG A 3 47.14 -50.03 56.98
N LEU A 4 47.57 -50.38 55.77
CA LEU A 4 46.93 -50.21 54.47
C LEU A 4 45.46 -50.68 54.46
N LEU A 5 44.63 -50.05 53.63
CA LEU A 5 43.67 -50.79 52.78
C LEU A 5 43.52 -50.12 51.42
N ALA A 6 43.68 -50.94 50.40
CA ALA A 6 43.80 -50.59 48.99
C ALA A 6 42.45 -50.54 48.28
N LEU A 7 42.42 -49.72 47.22
CA LEU A 7 41.35 -49.58 46.23
C LEU A 7 41.00 -50.90 45.54
N LEU A 8 39.70 -51.09 45.29
CA LEU A 8 39.17 -51.91 44.22
C LEU A 8 38.25 -51.03 43.36
N GLY A 9 38.64 -50.84 42.11
CA GLY A 9 37.88 -50.08 41.12
C GLY A 9 36.69 -50.86 40.60
N ALA A 10 35.55 -50.17 40.48
CA ALA A 10 34.38 -50.64 39.75
C ALA A 10 34.15 -49.69 38.57
N THR A 11 34.33 -50.21 37.36
CA THR A 11 34.07 -49.51 36.10
C THR A 11 32.56 -49.55 35.83
N ALA A 12 31.87 -48.43 35.99
CA ALA A 12 30.47 -48.29 35.58
C ALA A 12 30.42 -47.65 34.18
N VAL A 13 29.96 -48.40 33.20
CA VAL A 13 29.64 -47.91 31.85
C VAL A 13 28.27 -47.23 31.92
N LEU A 14 28.23 -45.89 31.88
CA LEU A 14 26.99 -45.16 31.65
C LEU A 14 26.70 -45.14 30.14
N ALA A 15 25.65 -45.86 29.73
CA ALA A 15 25.03 -45.68 28.43
C ALA A 15 24.28 -44.33 28.44
N ALA A 16 24.80 -43.35 27.69
CA ALA A 16 24.09 -42.10 27.45
C ALA A 16 22.94 -42.37 26.47
N ILE A 17 21.71 -42.38 26.99
CA ILE A 17 20.50 -42.35 26.16
C ILE A 17 20.37 -40.90 25.68
N GLY A 18 20.80 -40.66 24.45
CA GLY A 18 20.56 -39.39 23.76
C GLY A 18 19.07 -39.23 23.53
N VAL A 19 18.41 -38.41 24.35
CA VAL A 19 17.08 -37.89 24.06
C VAL A 19 17.26 -36.88 22.93
N GLY A 20 17.03 -37.33 21.69
CA GLY A 20 16.97 -36.44 20.53
C GLY A 20 15.85 -35.42 20.75
N CYS A 21 16.21 -34.14 20.75
CA CYS A 21 15.24 -33.06 20.61
C CYS A 21 14.60 -33.24 19.22
N PRO A 22 13.27 -33.30 19.08
CA PRO A 22 12.67 -33.38 17.76
C PRO A 22 13.05 -32.12 16.98
N GLU A 23 13.69 -32.30 15.83
CA GLU A 23 13.85 -31.26 14.81
C GLU A 23 12.46 -30.67 14.55
N MET A 24 12.27 -29.39 14.90
CA MET A 24 11.08 -28.67 14.46
C MET A 24 11.10 -28.67 12.95
N ALA A 25 10.16 -29.37 12.32
CA ALA A 25 9.93 -29.28 10.90
C ALA A 25 9.69 -27.79 10.59
N THR A 26 10.64 -27.14 9.93
CA THR A 26 10.40 -25.84 9.32
C THR A 26 9.35 -26.09 8.25
N CYS A 27 8.11 -25.62 8.46
CA CYS A 27 7.17 -25.50 7.36
C CYS A 27 7.82 -24.60 6.32
N GLU A 28 8.34 -25.19 5.23
CA GLU A 28 8.77 -24.40 4.08
C GLU A 28 7.59 -23.55 3.62
N GLU A 29 7.83 -22.27 3.41
CA GLU A 29 6.82 -21.36 2.92
C GLU A 29 6.33 -21.80 1.52
N PRO A 30 5.01 -21.80 1.26
CA PRO A 30 4.45 -22.37 0.03
C PRO A 30 4.81 -21.59 -1.25
N TYR A 31 5.17 -20.30 -1.13
CA TYR A 31 5.50 -19.44 -2.26
C TYR A 31 6.94 -18.93 -2.17
N LYS A 32 7.72 -19.16 -3.23
CA LYS A 32 9.02 -18.52 -3.45
C LYS A 32 8.83 -17.24 -4.27
N PRO A 33 9.75 -16.26 -4.18
CA PRO A 33 9.73 -15.04 -5.01
C PRO A 33 10.17 -15.35 -6.46
N GLU A 34 9.45 -16.25 -7.11
CA GLU A 34 9.68 -16.76 -8.46
C GLU A 34 8.33 -16.91 -9.17
N TRP A 35 8.23 -16.48 -10.43
CA TRP A 35 6.95 -16.49 -11.15
C TRP A 35 6.27 -17.86 -11.22
N ASP A 36 7.05 -18.92 -11.45
CA ASP A 36 6.56 -20.30 -11.47
C ASP A 36 6.01 -20.77 -10.11
N SER A 37 6.49 -20.17 -9.01
CA SER A 37 5.95 -20.45 -7.69
C SER A 37 4.69 -19.63 -7.42
N LEU A 38 4.69 -18.35 -7.79
CA LEU A 38 3.59 -17.41 -7.56
C LEU A 38 2.36 -17.74 -8.41
N SER A 39 2.54 -18.35 -9.58
CA SER A 39 1.45 -18.77 -10.48
C SER A 39 0.60 -19.91 -9.98
N LYS A 40 1.00 -20.53 -8.86
CA LYS A 40 0.19 -21.53 -8.16
C LYS A 40 -0.86 -20.89 -7.25
N HIS A 41 -0.75 -19.58 -6.98
CA HIS A 41 -1.75 -18.87 -6.20
C HIS A 41 -3.05 -18.75 -7.01
N VAL A 42 -4.17 -19.01 -6.36
CA VAL A 42 -5.50 -18.96 -6.98
C VAL A 42 -6.25 -17.78 -6.37
N ASP A 43 -6.69 -16.85 -7.21
CA ASP A 43 -7.53 -15.75 -6.78
C ASP A 43 -8.81 -16.28 -6.13
N PRO A 44 -9.28 -15.68 -5.03
CA PRO A 44 -10.29 -16.28 -4.19
C PRO A 44 -11.69 -16.10 -4.77
N GLU A 45 -12.56 -17.10 -4.57
CA GLU A 45 -13.93 -17.07 -5.10
C GLU A 45 -14.76 -15.92 -4.51
N TRP A 46 -14.48 -15.50 -3.28
CA TRP A 46 -15.18 -14.34 -2.70
C TRP A 46 -15.02 -13.08 -3.56
N PHE A 47 -13.85 -12.89 -4.20
CA PHE A 47 -13.60 -11.74 -5.05
C PHE A 47 -14.45 -11.81 -6.32
N ARG A 48 -14.55 -13.01 -6.91
CA ARG A 48 -15.43 -13.27 -8.04
C ARG A 48 -16.88 -12.98 -7.66
N ASP A 49 -17.34 -13.40 -6.49
CA ASP A 49 -18.72 -13.20 -6.04
C ASP A 49 -19.05 -11.75 -5.63
N ALA A 50 -18.04 -10.97 -5.23
CA ALA A 50 -18.23 -9.64 -4.70
C ALA A 50 -18.80 -8.63 -5.70
N LYS A 51 -18.32 -8.68 -6.95
CA LYS A 51 -18.69 -7.81 -8.11
C LYS A 51 -18.46 -6.31 -7.96
N PHE A 52 -18.70 -5.73 -6.78
CA PHE A 52 -18.67 -4.31 -6.54
C PHE A 52 -18.02 -3.99 -5.18
N GLY A 53 -17.15 -2.99 -5.19
CA GLY A 53 -16.50 -2.46 -3.99
C GLY A 53 -16.16 -0.98 -4.12
N ILE A 54 -15.80 -0.36 -3.01
CA ILE A 54 -15.53 1.08 -2.91
C ILE A 54 -14.19 1.34 -2.24
N TYR A 55 -13.35 2.12 -2.90
CA TYR A 55 -12.13 2.65 -2.29
C TYR A 55 -12.08 4.17 -2.36
N THR A 56 -11.19 4.78 -1.57
CA THR A 56 -11.20 6.23 -1.36
C THR A 56 -9.82 6.86 -1.56
N HIS A 57 -9.71 7.73 -2.56
CA HIS A 57 -8.58 8.65 -2.73
C HIS A 57 -8.76 9.85 -1.81
N TRP A 58 -8.07 9.82 -0.67
CA TRP A 58 -8.19 10.83 0.36
C TRP A 58 -6.91 10.91 1.19
N GLY A 59 -6.51 12.12 1.56
CA GLY A 59 -5.22 12.42 2.17
C GLY A 59 -4.80 13.88 1.93
N PRO A 60 -3.56 14.27 2.26
CA PRO A 60 -3.12 15.66 2.19
C PRO A 60 -3.19 16.31 0.80
N VAL A 61 -3.12 15.52 -0.28
CA VAL A 61 -3.44 15.99 -1.64
C VAL A 61 -4.78 16.75 -1.69
N THR A 62 -5.79 16.31 -0.92
CA THR A 62 -7.12 16.92 -0.87
C THR A 62 -7.06 18.39 -0.42
N VAL A 63 -6.18 18.74 0.52
CA VAL A 63 -6.04 20.12 1.04
C VAL A 63 -5.60 21.08 -0.06
N GLY A 64 -4.65 20.64 -0.88
CA GLY A 64 -4.19 21.39 -2.04
C GLY A 64 -5.27 21.44 -3.13
N ALA A 65 -5.92 20.31 -3.39
CA ALA A 65 -6.75 20.12 -4.57
C ALA A 65 -8.21 20.62 -4.44
N GLU A 66 -8.81 20.63 -3.25
CA GLU A 66 -10.28 20.75 -3.11
C GLU A 66 -10.88 22.05 -3.67
N ASP A 67 -10.15 23.17 -3.53
CA ASP A 67 -10.56 24.50 -4.01
C ASP A 67 -9.84 24.88 -5.31
N GLY A 68 -9.04 23.98 -5.86
CA GLY A 68 -8.28 24.22 -7.07
C GLY A 68 -9.14 24.09 -8.34
N PRO A 69 -8.61 24.55 -9.49
CA PRO A 69 -9.26 24.32 -10.78
C PRO A 69 -9.30 22.82 -11.12
N SER A 70 -10.13 22.45 -12.10
CA SER A 70 -10.17 21.07 -12.61
C SER A 70 -8.77 20.58 -13.02
N GLY A 71 -8.45 19.33 -12.65
CA GLY A 71 -7.19 18.67 -13.04
C GLY A 71 -6.05 18.77 -12.02
N VAL A 72 -6.28 19.33 -10.84
CA VAL A 72 -5.26 19.41 -9.76
C VAL A 72 -5.13 18.15 -8.88
N GLN A 73 -5.60 16.98 -9.34
CA GLN A 73 -5.67 15.76 -8.52
C GLN A 73 -4.29 15.18 -8.18
N TRP A 74 -3.27 15.48 -8.99
CA TRP A 74 -1.87 15.17 -8.70
C TRP A 74 -1.17 16.38 -8.10
N TYR A 75 -1.80 17.00 -7.09
CA TYR A 75 -1.39 18.28 -6.53
C TYR A 75 0.08 18.30 -6.10
N GLY A 76 0.51 17.32 -5.30
CA GLY A 76 1.86 17.26 -4.74
C GLY A 76 2.97 17.26 -5.79
N ARG A 77 2.73 16.69 -6.98
CA ARG A 77 3.64 16.78 -8.12
C ARG A 77 3.46 18.07 -8.92
N ASN A 78 2.22 18.35 -9.30
CA ASN A 78 1.93 19.40 -10.28
C ASN A 78 2.15 20.81 -9.73
N MET A 79 2.16 20.99 -8.40
CA MET A 79 2.51 22.27 -7.76
C MET A 79 3.96 22.70 -8.01
N TYR A 80 4.84 21.80 -8.46
CA TYR A 80 6.26 22.07 -8.77
C TYR A 80 6.56 22.15 -10.26
N ILE A 81 5.57 21.97 -11.13
CA ILE A 81 5.77 22.01 -12.59
C ILE A 81 5.35 23.39 -13.11
N GLU A 82 6.30 24.28 -13.40
CA GLU A 82 6.05 25.68 -13.78
C GLU A 82 4.99 25.85 -14.89
N LYS A 83 4.97 24.95 -15.87
CA LYS A 83 4.03 24.98 -17.01
C LYS A 83 2.63 24.46 -16.65
N ASN A 84 2.45 23.84 -15.50
CA ASN A 84 1.17 23.31 -15.04
C ASN A 84 0.39 24.41 -14.29
N PRO A 85 -0.92 24.59 -14.55
CA PRO A 85 -1.74 25.57 -13.85
C PRO A 85 -1.70 25.45 -12.31
N THR A 86 -1.50 24.24 -11.79
CA THR A 86 -1.36 23.96 -10.35
C THR A 86 -0.22 24.74 -9.72
N PHE A 87 0.87 25.00 -10.46
CA PHE A 87 2.02 25.76 -9.98
C PHE A 87 1.64 27.20 -9.61
N LYS A 88 0.92 27.88 -10.52
CA LYS A 88 0.45 29.25 -10.27
C LYS A 88 -0.59 29.28 -9.15
N TYR A 89 -1.52 28.34 -9.16
CA TYR A 89 -2.54 28.21 -8.12
C TYR A 89 -1.92 27.99 -6.73
N HIS A 90 -0.87 27.17 -6.62
CA HIS A 90 -0.14 27.00 -5.36
C HIS A 90 0.46 28.32 -4.87
N ARG A 91 1.11 29.09 -5.76
CA ARG A 91 1.67 30.40 -5.41
C ARG A 91 0.63 31.42 -4.96
N GLU A 92 -0.54 31.42 -5.58
CA GLU A 92 -1.65 32.29 -5.20
C GLU A 92 -2.26 31.88 -3.85
N LYS A 93 -2.34 30.58 -3.54
CA LYS A 93 -2.98 30.06 -2.32
C LYS A 93 -2.05 30.02 -1.10
N PHE A 94 -0.81 29.57 -1.28
CA PHE A 94 0.12 29.26 -0.18
C PHE A 94 1.44 30.02 -0.24
N GLY A 95 1.91 30.39 -1.44
CA GLY A 95 3.16 31.14 -1.62
C GLY A 95 4.21 30.39 -2.42
N ASP A 96 5.47 30.82 -2.31
CA ASP A 96 6.55 30.26 -3.12
C ASP A 96 6.94 28.84 -2.66
N GLN A 97 7.02 27.92 -3.62
CA GLN A 97 7.32 26.49 -3.43
C GLN A 97 8.65 26.20 -2.74
N ASN A 98 9.62 27.11 -2.78
CA ASN A 98 10.88 26.96 -2.03
C ASN A 98 10.68 27.15 -0.52
N THR A 99 9.70 27.97 -0.13
CA THR A 99 9.43 28.34 1.27
C THR A 99 8.21 27.64 1.84
N PHE A 100 7.23 27.34 1.00
CA PHE A 100 6.01 26.62 1.32
C PHE A 100 5.84 25.51 0.28
N GLY A 101 6.36 24.33 0.57
CA GLY A 101 6.27 23.17 -0.29
C GLY A 101 5.21 22.18 0.18
N TYR A 102 5.18 21.00 -0.44
CA TYR A 102 4.19 19.97 -0.12
C TYR A 102 4.32 19.46 1.33
N LYS A 103 5.55 19.40 1.87
CA LYS A 103 5.83 19.13 3.29
C LYS A 103 5.07 20.07 4.24
N ASP A 104 4.77 21.29 3.81
CA ASP A 104 4.04 22.29 4.60
C ASP A 104 2.52 22.22 4.37
N VAL A 105 2.09 21.57 3.28
CA VAL A 105 0.67 21.23 3.01
C VAL A 105 0.23 20.05 3.86
N VAL A 106 1.10 19.05 4.06
CA VAL A 106 0.83 17.85 4.88
C VAL A 106 0.20 18.17 6.24
N PRO A 107 0.81 19.01 7.11
CA PRO A 107 0.25 19.30 8.44
C PRO A 107 -1.08 20.06 8.43
N LEU A 108 -1.51 20.61 7.29
CA LEU A 108 -2.82 21.25 7.16
C LEU A 108 -3.96 20.23 7.02
N PHE A 109 -3.64 18.96 6.75
CA PHE A 109 -4.63 17.89 6.66
C PHE A 109 -5.17 17.54 8.06
N ASN A 110 -6.33 18.12 8.40
CA ASN A 110 -6.98 17.91 9.69
C ASN A 110 -8.49 17.67 9.54
N PRO A 111 -8.90 16.47 9.12
CA PRO A 111 -10.30 16.15 8.86
C PRO A 111 -11.11 15.88 10.14
N LYS A 112 -11.45 16.94 10.87
CA LYS A 112 -12.20 16.86 12.15
C LYS A 112 -13.60 16.24 12.04
N LYS A 113 -14.17 16.19 10.83
CA LYS A 113 -15.51 15.61 10.56
C LYS A 113 -15.45 14.18 10.01
N PHE A 114 -14.26 13.62 9.86
CA PHE A 114 -14.12 12.24 9.40
C PHE A 114 -14.67 11.26 10.44
N ASP A 115 -15.50 10.33 9.97
CA ASP A 115 -16.13 9.26 10.73
C ASP A 115 -16.10 7.97 9.88
N ALA A 116 -15.28 7.01 10.30
CA ALA A 116 -15.12 5.74 9.62
C ALA A 116 -16.40 4.88 9.64
N GLU A 117 -17.19 4.96 10.71
CA GLU A 117 -18.46 4.21 10.83
C GLU A 117 -19.49 4.74 9.84
N ALA A 118 -19.59 6.08 9.70
CA ALA A 118 -20.49 6.70 8.74
C ALA A 118 -20.12 6.33 7.29
N TRP A 119 -18.82 6.23 6.98
CA TRP A 119 -18.35 5.79 5.66
C TRP A 119 -18.67 4.32 5.42
N ALA A 120 -18.35 3.44 6.38
CA ALA A 120 -18.62 2.01 6.26
C ALA A 120 -20.13 1.71 6.11
N ASP A 121 -20.99 2.39 6.87
CA ASP A 121 -22.45 2.28 6.74
C ASP A 121 -22.93 2.72 5.34
N LEU A 122 -22.40 3.83 4.82
CA LEU A 122 -22.72 4.27 3.46
C LEU A 122 -22.26 3.26 2.40
N PHE A 123 -21.04 2.71 2.54
CA PHE A 123 -20.52 1.72 1.60
C PHE A 123 -21.37 0.45 1.62
N ALA A 124 -21.75 -0.06 2.79
CA ALA A 124 -22.63 -1.20 2.92
C ALA A 124 -24.01 -0.96 2.28
N LYS A 125 -24.60 0.23 2.51
CA LYS A 125 -25.89 0.62 1.90
C LYS A 125 -25.84 0.73 0.39
N SER A 126 -24.67 1.02 -0.18
CA SER A 126 -24.48 1.04 -1.63
C SER A 126 -24.48 -0.36 -2.27
N GLY A 127 -24.36 -1.41 -1.44
CA GLY A 127 -24.27 -2.80 -1.87
C GLY A 127 -22.83 -3.31 -2.07
N ALA A 128 -21.82 -2.47 -1.79
CA ALA A 128 -20.41 -2.84 -1.82
C ALA A 128 -20.15 -4.09 -0.96
N LYS A 129 -19.31 -5.00 -1.48
CA LYS A 129 -18.89 -6.23 -0.79
C LYS A 129 -17.47 -6.15 -0.24
N PHE A 130 -16.68 -5.23 -0.77
CA PHE A 130 -15.37 -4.90 -0.26
C PHE A 130 -15.17 -3.39 -0.27
N ALA A 131 -14.41 -2.86 0.68
CA ALA A 131 -14.09 -1.45 0.72
C ALA A 131 -12.75 -1.15 1.41
N GLY A 132 -12.20 0.04 1.18
CA GLY A 132 -10.94 0.43 1.83
C GLY A 132 -10.36 1.79 1.45
N PRO A 133 -9.28 2.21 2.12
CA PRO A 133 -8.57 3.43 1.76
C PRO A 133 -7.55 3.21 0.65
N VAL A 134 -7.21 4.30 -0.04
CA VAL A 134 -5.83 4.47 -0.50
C VAL A 134 -4.97 4.62 0.75
N ALA A 135 -4.26 3.55 1.12
CA ALA A 135 -3.43 3.52 2.34
C ALA A 135 -2.23 4.45 2.19
N ILE A 136 -1.66 4.52 0.98
CA ILE A 136 -0.62 5.48 0.61
C ILE A 136 -0.71 5.77 -0.89
N HIS A 137 -0.79 7.05 -1.24
CA HIS A 137 -0.82 7.49 -2.62
C HIS A 137 0.62 7.81 -3.13
N HIS A 138 0.77 8.38 -4.33
CA HIS A 138 2.07 8.77 -4.88
C HIS A 138 2.80 9.85 -4.05
N ASP A 139 2.06 10.58 -3.22
CA ASP A 139 2.55 11.65 -2.35
C ASP A 139 3.32 11.15 -1.12
N ASN A 140 3.45 9.82 -0.96
CA ASN A 140 4.25 9.16 0.07
C ASN A 140 3.84 9.46 1.52
N TYR A 141 2.58 9.83 1.70
CA TYR A 141 1.98 10.03 3.01
C TYR A 141 1.15 8.81 3.42
N ALA A 142 1.56 8.13 4.48
CA ALA A 142 0.91 6.94 4.99
C ALA A 142 -0.35 7.31 5.81
N MET A 143 -1.50 6.73 5.47
CA MET A 143 -2.78 6.97 6.16
C MET A 143 -2.97 6.06 7.38
N TRP A 144 -1.88 5.57 7.97
CA TRP A 144 -1.86 4.65 9.10
C TRP A 144 -0.72 4.99 10.07
N ASP A 145 -0.70 4.43 11.28
CA ASP A 145 0.42 4.57 12.22
C ASP A 145 1.64 3.76 11.73
N SER A 146 2.62 4.41 11.10
CA SER A 146 3.75 3.72 10.44
C SER A 146 5.03 3.77 11.27
N ALA A 147 5.72 2.64 11.37
CA ALA A 147 7.09 2.58 11.90
C ALA A 147 8.15 2.80 10.81
N VAL A 148 7.77 2.80 9.52
CA VAL A 148 8.69 2.89 8.38
C VAL A 148 8.96 4.34 7.97
N THR A 149 7.98 5.22 8.14
CA THR A 149 8.09 6.65 7.80
C THR A 149 7.39 7.47 8.86
N ARG A 150 7.95 8.64 9.20
CA ARG A 150 7.29 9.66 10.04
C ARG A 150 6.24 10.47 9.28
N TRP A 151 6.18 10.31 7.96
CA TRP A 151 5.22 10.99 7.08
C TRP A 151 3.94 10.17 7.03
N ASP A 152 3.30 10.08 8.18
CA ASP A 152 2.10 9.30 8.37
C ASP A 152 1.06 10.06 9.20
N SER A 153 -0.16 9.52 9.27
CA SER A 153 -1.28 10.20 9.91
C SER A 153 -1.29 10.14 11.44
N MET A 154 -0.46 9.29 12.05
CA MET A 154 -0.25 9.22 13.50
C MET A 154 0.88 10.16 13.96
N ASP A 155 2.00 10.23 13.26
CA ASP A 155 3.11 11.12 13.61
C ASP A 155 2.87 12.57 13.18
N GLN A 156 2.22 12.78 12.02
CA GLN A 156 1.80 14.10 11.58
C GLN A 156 0.40 14.44 12.11
N THR A 157 0.00 15.71 11.98
CA THR A 157 -1.41 16.07 12.18
C THR A 157 -2.28 15.20 11.25
N PRO A 158 -3.37 14.59 11.75
CA PRO A 158 -4.04 14.86 13.02
C PRO A 158 -3.80 13.85 14.16
N HIS A 159 -2.75 13.02 14.09
CA HIS A 159 -2.45 11.98 15.09
C HIS A 159 -3.56 10.92 15.22
N ARG A 160 -3.97 10.38 14.06
CA ARG A 160 -5.00 9.34 13.94
C ARG A 160 -4.59 8.28 12.94
N ASP A 161 -4.91 7.04 13.24
CA ASP A 161 -4.74 5.92 12.33
C ASP A 161 -6.04 5.69 11.53
N PHE A 162 -6.14 6.34 10.37
CA PHE A 162 -7.34 6.26 9.54
C PHE A 162 -7.56 4.88 8.94
N THR A 163 -6.48 4.18 8.61
CA THR A 163 -6.53 2.82 8.05
C THR A 163 -7.08 1.85 9.09
N ALA A 164 -6.62 1.91 10.34
CA ALA A 164 -7.17 1.10 11.43
C ALA A 164 -8.64 1.41 11.73
N GLU A 165 -9.03 2.68 11.71
CA GLU A 165 -10.42 3.08 11.94
C GLU A 165 -11.35 2.56 10.83
N LEU A 166 -10.94 2.69 9.56
CA LEU A 166 -11.69 2.20 8.41
C LEU A 166 -11.76 0.67 8.38
N GLU A 167 -10.65 -0.01 8.65
CA GLU A 167 -10.59 -1.48 8.70
C GLU A 167 -11.64 -2.03 9.68
N LYS A 168 -11.64 -1.53 10.92
CA LYS A 168 -12.59 -1.96 11.96
C LYS A 168 -14.03 -1.69 11.55
N ALA A 169 -14.32 -0.50 11.03
CA ALA A 169 -15.66 -0.11 10.62
C ALA A 169 -16.16 -0.95 9.43
N ILE A 170 -15.34 -1.12 8.39
CA ILE A 170 -15.69 -1.88 7.18
C ILE A 170 -15.99 -3.33 7.52
N ARG A 171 -15.15 -3.98 8.34
CA ARG A 171 -15.38 -5.37 8.78
C ARG A 171 -16.62 -5.50 9.64
N LYS A 172 -16.88 -4.55 10.54
CA LYS A 172 -18.10 -4.53 11.38
C LYS A 172 -19.38 -4.51 10.52
N HIS A 173 -19.33 -3.88 9.35
CA HIS A 173 -20.42 -3.86 8.38
C HIS A 173 -20.44 -5.07 7.43
N GLY A 174 -19.63 -6.11 7.70
CA GLY A 174 -19.64 -7.38 6.97
C GLY A 174 -19.02 -7.32 5.58
N MET A 175 -18.25 -6.28 5.28
CA MET A 175 -17.50 -6.15 4.02
C MET A 175 -16.07 -6.66 4.20
N ARG A 176 -15.49 -7.14 3.10
CA ARG A 176 -14.04 -7.43 2.99
C ARG A 176 -13.26 -6.11 3.02
N PHE A 177 -12.11 -6.10 3.69
CA PHE A 177 -11.26 -4.90 3.77
C PHE A 177 -10.19 -4.94 2.70
N ILE A 178 -9.98 -3.83 2.00
CA ILE A 178 -8.91 -3.71 1.00
C ILE A 178 -7.98 -2.55 1.36
N ALA A 179 -6.73 -2.63 0.90
CA ALA A 179 -5.78 -1.51 1.02
C ALA A 179 -5.13 -1.26 -0.34
N THR A 180 -5.16 0.00 -0.80
CA THR A 180 -4.58 0.33 -2.11
C THR A 180 -3.30 1.14 -1.97
N PHE A 181 -2.33 0.83 -2.83
CA PHE A 181 -0.96 1.32 -2.78
C PHE A 181 -0.58 1.95 -4.12
N HIS A 182 -0.16 3.22 -4.07
CA HIS A 182 0.28 3.94 -5.26
C HIS A 182 1.72 4.46 -5.10
N HIS A 183 2.35 4.26 -3.95
CA HIS A 183 3.67 4.79 -3.61
C HIS A 183 4.82 4.22 -4.44
N SER A 184 4.58 3.21 -5.27
CA SER A 184 5.56 2.76 -6.26
C SER A 184 6.04 3.90 -7.16
N PHE A 185 5.14 4.81 -7.56
CA PHE A 185 5.48 5.94 -8.41
C PHE A 185 6.05 7.13 -7.64
N THR A 186 6.14 7.09 -6.31
CA THR A 186 6.71 8.18 -5.50
C THR A 186 8.11 8.57 -5.96
N TRP A 187 8.94 7.57 -6.32
CA TRP A 187 10.29 7.78 -6.85
C TRP A 187 10.33 8.84 -7.95
N GLN A 188 9.40 8.78 -8.91
CA GLN A 188 9.33 9.73 -10.02
C GLN A 188 8.36 10.90 -9.77
N TYR A 189 7.43 10.74 -8.83
CA TYR A 189 6.37 11.71 -8.56
C TYR A 189 6.92 13.06 -8.12
N PHE A 190 7.97 13.06 -7.27
CA PHE A 190 8.56 14.27 -6.71
C PHE A 190 9.81 14.79 -7.44
N GLU A 191 10.21 14.19 -8.57
CA GLU A 191 11.33 14.71 -9.39
C GLU A 191 11.24 16.23 -9.66
N PRO A 192 10.06 16.82 -9.97
CA PRO A 192 9.96 18.27 -10.16
C PRO A 192 10.28 19.10 -8.91
N ALA A 193 10.10 18.54 -7.70
CA ALA A 193 10.34 19.22 -6.43
C ALA A 193 11.82 19.44 -6.13
N TYR A 194 12.75 18.71 -6.78
CA TYR A 194 14.20 18.85 -6.58
C TYR A 194 14.76 20.20 -7.06
N LYS A 195 13.95 21.02 -7.74
CA LYS A 195 14.26 22.42 -8.07
C LYS A 195 13.80 23.42 -6.99
N TYR A 196 13.12 22.93 -5.96
CA TYR A 196 12.43 23.71 -4.93
C TYR A 196 12.79 23.20 -3.53
N ASP A 197 11.82 23.00 -2.65
CA ASP A 197 12.04 22.63 -1.25
C ASP A 197 12.53 21.19 -1.02
N ALA A 198 12.61 20.36 -2.07
CA ALA A 198 13.24 19.04 -2.00
C ALA A 198 14.73 19.06 -2.41
N ALA A 199 15.26 20.19 -2.88
CA ALA A 199 16.62 20.27 -3.44
C ALA A 199 17.75 19.95 -2.46
N ASP A 200 17.56 20.25 -1.16
CA ASP A 200 18.59 20.06 -0.14
C ASP A 200 18.57 18.66 0.52
N GLY A 201 17.61 17.81 0.14
CA GLY A 201 17.47 16.44 0.64
C GLY A 201 17.01 16.32 2.10
N LYS A 202 16.69 17.42 2.82
CA LYS A 202 16.31 17.34 4.24
C LYS A 202 15.03 16.54 4.51
N ASN A 203 14.12 16.50 3.54
CA ASN A 203 12.88 15.72 3.61
C ASN A 203 12.85 14.62 2.54
N ALA A 204 14.01 14.00 2.26
CA ALA A 204 14.11 12.88 1.33
C ALA A 204 13.24 11.68 1.73
N ASP A 205 12.89 11.55 3.02
CA ASP A 205 11.94 10.55 3.50
C ASP A 205 10.49 10.77 3.00
N LEU A 206 10.13 12.00 2.60
CA LEU A 206 8.90 12.33 1.86
C LEU A 206 9.13 12.32 0.35
N TYR A 207 10.16 13.02 -0.12
CA TYR A 207 10.35 13.37 -1.54
C TYR A 207 11.20 12.38 -2.34
N CYS A 208 11.71 11.32 -1.69
CA CYS A 208 12.89 10.58 -2.13
C CYS A 208 14.16 11.43 -2.16
N GLU A 209 15.31 10.77 -2.11
CA GLU A 209 16.60 11.41 -2.30
C GLU A 209 16.67 12.10 -3.68
N PRO A 210 17.23 13.32 -3.79
CA PRO A 210 17.41 13.95 -5.08
C PRO A 210 18.21 13.07 -6.04
N HIS A 211 17.66 12.82 -7.22
CA HIS A 211 18.24 11.98 -8.25
C HIS A 211 17.94 12.54 -9.65
N GLU A 212 18.69 12.06 -10.64
CA GLU A 212 18.44 12.43 -12.03
C GLU A 212 17.12 11.81 -12.52
N PRO A 213 16.22 12.58 -13.17
CA PRO A 213 14.94 12.07 -13.63
C PRO A 213 15.04 10.82 -14.50
N GLY A 214 14.17 9.85 -14.23
CA GLY A 214 14.11 8.57 -14.95
C GLY A 214 15.20 7.57 -14.58
N THR A 215 16.02 7.85 -13.57
CA THR A 215 16.93 6.84 -13.01
C THR A 215 16.15 5.75 -12.27
N PRO A 216 16.65 4.49 -12.25
CA PRO A 216 16.02 3.42 -11.48
C PRO A 216 15.97 3.73 -9.98
N PRO A 217 14.97 3.20 -9.24
CA PRO A 217 14.90 3.39 -7.80
C PRO A 217 16.11 2.81 -7.07
N SER A 218 16.50 3.47 -5.99
CA SER A 218 17.54 2.96 -5.11
C SER A 218 17.08 1.69 -4.37
N LYS A 219 18.05 0.89 -3.93
CA LYS A 219 17.79 -0.27 -3.07
C LYS A 219 17.00 0.14 -1.82
N GLN A 220 17.38 1.26 -1.21
CA GLN A 220 16.72 1.79 -0.01
C GLN A 220 15.25 2.13 -0.27
N PHE A 221 14.94 2.79 -1.40
CA PHE A 221 13.55 3.06 -1.78
C PHE A 221 12.75 1.76 -1.94
N CYS A 222 13.29 0.76 -2.63
CA CYS A 222 12.62 -0.51 -2.86
C CYS A 222 12.38 -1.30 -1.55
N GLU A 223 13.35 -1.31 -0.63
CA GLU A 223 13.22 -1.93 0.69
C GLU A 223 12.14 -1.23 1.54
N GLN A 224 12.12 0.11 1.53
CA GLN A 224 11.07 0.88 2.23
C GLN A 224 9.69 0.70 1.58
N TRP A 225 9.63 0.63 0.25
CA TRP A 225 8.40 0.36 -0.49
C TRP A 225 7.78 -0.96 -0.04
N LEU A 226 8.58 -2.03 0.02
CA LEU A 226 8.15 -3.35 0.46
C LEU A 226 7.77 -3.36 1.94
N ALA A 227 8.59 -2.73 2.80
CA ALA A 227 8.32 -2.65 4.24
C ALA A 227 6.98 -1.97 4.55
N LYS A 228 6.60 -0.91 3.81
CA LYS A 228 5.29 -0.25 3.95
C LYS A 228 4.12 -1.18 3.59
N VAL A 229 4.28 -1.98 2.54
CA VAL A 229 3.27 -2.97 2.15
C VAL A 229 3.12 -4.03 3.24
N ASN A 230 4.24 -4.62 3.68
CA ASN A 230 4.25 -5.67 4.70
C ASN A 230 3.70 -5.16 6.04
N GLU A 231 3.99 -3.93 6.43
CA GLU A 231 3.44 -3.32 7.64
C GLU A 231 1.91 -3.22 7.60
N VAL A 232 1.32 -2.78 6.48
CA VAL A 232 -0.14 -2.72 6.30
C VAL A 232 -0.75 -4.12 6.29
N VAL A 233 -0.09 -5.09 5.64
CA VAL A 233 -0.52 -6.50 5.64
C VAL A 233 -0.60 -7.05 7.06
N GLU A 234 0.47 -6.87 7.85
CA GLU A 234 0.54 -7.38 9.22
C GLU A 234 -0.46 -6.70 10.16
N LYS A 235 -0.58 -5.37 10.08
CA LYS A 235 -1.43 -4.59 10.98
C LYS A 235 -2.92 -4.72 10.67
N TYR A 236 -3.30 -4.71 9.40
CA TYR A 236 -4.71 -4.53 8.98
C TYR A 236 -5.29 -5.72 8.23
N ARG A 237 -4.46 -6.72 7.90
CA ARG A 237 -4.89 -8.01 7.36
C ARG A 237 -5.83 -7.87 6.14
N PRO A 238 -5.51 -7.03 5.14
CA PRO A 238 -6.41 -6.82 4.01
C PRO A 238 -6.77 -8.15 3.33
N ASP A 239 -8.00 -8.25 2.84
CA ASP A 239 -8.46 -9.36 2.00
C ASP A 239 -7.96 -9.19 0.56
N MET A 240 -7.75 -7.94 0.12
CA MET A 240 -7.11 -7.61 -1.16
C MET A 240 -6.18 -6.43 -0.99
N ILE A 241 -5.00 -6.52 -1.59
CA ILE A 241 -4.15 -5.34 -1.83
C ILE A 241 -4.23 -4.97 -3.31
N TRP A 242 -4.23 -3.68 -3.59
CA TRP A 242 -4.31 -3.17 -4.96
C TRP A 242 -3.12 -2.25 -5.23
N PHE A 243 -2.54 -2.33 -6.42
CA PHE A 243 -1.41 -1.52 -6.83
C PHE A 243 -1.69 -0.70 -8.08
N ASP A 244 -1.25 0.54 -8.03
CA ASP A 244 -1.25 1.41 -9.20
C ASP A 244 -0.13 1.07 -10.20
N PHE A 245 -0.12 1.75 -11.34
CA PHE A 245 0.78 1.51 -12.47
C PHE A 245 2.28 1.54 -12.13
N GLY A 246 2.67 2.13 -11.00
CA GLY A 246 4.07 2.19 -10.59
C GLY A 246 4.65 0.81 -10.26
N LEU A 247 3.83 -0.19 -9.92
CA LEU A 247 4.31 -1.55 -9.60
C LEU A 247 5.18 -2.14 -10.72
N GLY A 248 4.65 -2.20 -11.94
CA GLY A 248 5.38 -2.75 -13.09
C GLY A 248 6.24 -1.73 -13.84
N LYS A 249 6.13 -0.43 -13.54
CA LYS A 249 6.90 0.64 -14.22
C LYS A 249 8.12 1.11 -13.46
N VAL A 250 8.10 1.04 -12.13
CA VAL A 250 9.15 1.61 -11.28
C VAL A 250 9.82 0.53 -10.45
N ILE A 251 9.04 -0.34 -9.82
CA ILE A 251 9.58 -1.35 -8.89
C ILE A 251 10.30 -2.46 -9.68
N PRO A 252 11.55 -2.80 -9.34
CA PRO A 252 12.25 -3.89 -10.01
C PRO A 252 11.58 -5.26 -9.78
N PRO A 253 11.64 -6.20 -10.74
CA PRO A 253 10.95 -7.49 -10.67
C PRO A 253 11.24 -8.32 -9.41
N GLU A 254 12.45 -8.24 -8.84
CA GLU A 254 12.80 -8.95 -7.62
C GLU A 254 11.97 -8.50 -6.41
N TYR A 255 11.68 -7.20 -6.28
CA TYR A 255 10.84 -6.68 -5.21
C TYR A 255 9.35 -6.92 -5.47
N GLN A 256 8.92 -6.88 -6.73
CA GLN A 256 7.56 -7.28 -7.10
C GLN A 256 7.29 -8.73 -6.66
N LYS A 257 8.17 -9.66 -7.06
CA LYS A 257 8.06 -11.08 -6.69
C LYS A 257 8.10 -11.31 -5.19
N GLN A 258 8.99 -10.58 -4.49
CA GLN A 258 9.08 -10.67 -3.03
C GLN A 258 7.78 -10.22 -2.37
N MET A 259 7.17 -9.11 -2.81
CA MET A 259 5.89 -8.64 -2.29
C MET A 259 4.78 -9.69 -2.43
N PHE A 260 4.66 -10.31 -3.61
CA PHE A 260 3.67 -11.36 -3.82
C PHE A 260 3.94 -12.59 -2.92
N ALA A 261 5.20 -13.04 -2.83
CA ALA A 261 5.56 -14.16 -1.97
C ALA A 261 5.26 -13.87 -0.49
N ASP A 262 5.67 -12.69 0.00
CA ASP A 262 5.43 -12.26 1.38
C ASP A 262 3.94 -12.28 1.71
N TYR A 263 3.11 -11.66 0.86
CA TYR A 263 1.68 -11.57 1.13
C TYR A 263 0.97 -12.93 1.04
N TYR A 264 1.30 -13.76 0.05
CA TYR A 264 0.68 -15.08 -0.10
C TYR A 264 1.14 -16.06 0.99
N ASN A 265 2.40 -16.02 1.41
CA ASN A 265 2.89 -16.84 2.54
C ASN A 265 2.28 -16.37 3.85
N TRP A 266 2.18 -15.06 4.05
CA TRP A 266 1.50 -14.49 5.21
C TRP A 266 0.03 -14.94 5.26
N ALA A 267 -0.67 -14.90 4.13
CA ALA A 267 -2.06 -15.32 4.02
C ALA A 267 -2.23 -16.82 4.29
N ALA A 268 -1.37 -17.67 3.70
CA ALA A 268 -1.37 -19.11 3.94
C ALA A 268 -1.13 -19.45 5.42
N LYS A 269 -0.22 -18.75 6.09
CA LYS A 269 0.05 -18.91 7.53
C LYS A 269 -1.13 -18.47 8.40
N ASN A 270 -1.94 -17.53 7.92
CA ASN A 270 -3.04 -16.92 8.65
C ASN A 270 -4.42 -17.47 8.24
N ASP A 271 -4.47 -18.51 7.40
CA ASP A 271 -5.71 -19.09 6.85
C ASP A 271 -6.61 -18.03 6.18
N MET A 272 -5.99 -17.20 5.33
CA MET A 272 -6.67 -16.13 4.62
C MET A 272 -6.65 -16.35 3.10
N GLU A 273 -7.82 -16.16 2.50
CA GLU A 273 -8.00 -16.13 1.06
C GLU A 273 -7.84 -14.69 0.56
N VAL A 274 -6.69 -14.40 -0.07
CA VAL A 274 -6.33 -13.05 -0.50
C VAL A 274 -6.15 -12.96 -2.02
N CYS A 275 -6.19 -11.75 -2.58
CA CYS A 275 -5.69 -11.48 -3.92
C CYS A 275 -4.94 -10.16 -4.00
N VAL A 276 -4.18 -9.99 -5.08
CA VAL A 276 -3.47 -8.76 -5.42
C VAL A 276 -3.99 -8.24 -6.76
N ALA A 277 -4.48 -7.01 -6.80
CA ALA A 277 -4.91 -6.37 -8.04
C ALA A 277 -3.87 -5.38 -8.57
N HIS A 278 -3.66 -5.31 -9.89
CA HIS A 278 -2.67 -4.40 -10.50
C HIS A 278 -2.89 -4.20 -12.01
N LYS A 279 -2.19 -3.23 -12.62
CA LYS A 279 -2.40 -2.78 -14.02
C LYS A 279 -1.51 -3.44 -15.09
N HIS A 280 -0.87 -4.57 -14.80
CA HIS A 280 0.27 -5.09 -15.58
C HIS A 280 0.05 -6.50 -16.13
N TRP A 281 -0.09 -6.62 -17.45
CA TRP A 281 -0.31 -7.91 -18.12
C TRP A 281 0.85 -8.89 -17.93
N ASP A 282 2.08 -8.42 -18.00
CA ASP A 282 3.30 -9.21 -17.81
C ASP A 282 3.42 -9.80 -16.41
N ILE A 283 2.82 -9.15 -15.40
CA ILE A 283 2.70 -9.73 -14.05
C ILE A 283 1.49 -10.68 -14.00
N HIS A 284 0.38 -10.31 -14.63
CA HIS A 284 -0.87 -11.08 -14.61
C HIS A 284 -0.74 -12.45 -15.32
N GLU A 285 0.15 -12.57 -16.31
CA GLU A 285 0.56 -13.86 -16.90
C GLU A 285 1.05 -14.86 -15.85
N HIS A 286 1.50 -14.36 -14.70
CA HIS A 286 1.99 -15.16 -13.60
C HIS A 286 1.03 -15.15 -12.41
N THR A 287 0.48 -14.02 -11.98
CA THR A 287 -0.32 -13.98 -10.74
C THR A 287 -1.12 -12.68 -10.61
N GLY A 288 -2.10 -12.66 -9.70
CA GLY A 288 -2.89 -11.49 -9.37
C GLY A 288 -4.04 -11.22 -10.34
N VAL A 289 -4.85 -10.23 -10.01
CA VAL A 289 -6.03 -9.79 -10.76
C VAL A 289 -5.67 -8.56 -11.60
N ILE A 290 -5.91 -8.63 -12.91
CA ILE A 290 -5.70 -7.48 -13.80
C ILE A 290 -6.77 -6.39 -13.56
N ASP A 291 -6.31 -5.15 -13.45
CA ASP A 291 -7.11 -3.93 -13.35
C ASP A 291 -7.07 -3.13 -14.67
N PHE A 292 -8.24 -2.87 -15.23
CA PHE A 292 -8.42 -2.03 -16.42
C PHE A 292 -8.83 -0.62 -16.04
N GLU A 293 -7.89 0.30 -15.83
CA GLU A 293 -8.24 1.66 -15.40
C GLU A 293 -9.25 2.32 -16.32
N ARG A 294 -10.43 2.64 -15.76
CA ARG A 294 -11.55 3.23 -16.50
C ARG A 294 -11.83 2.53 -17.84
N GLY A 295 -11.71 1.21 -17.84
CA GLY A 295 -11.71 0.40 -19.06
C GLY A 295 -12.30 -0.97 -18.84
N ARG A 296 -12.32 -1.75 -19.92
CA ARG A 296 -12.74 -3.16 -19.91
C ARG A 296 -12.21 -3.83 -21.16
N LEU A 297 -12.19 -5.16 -21.13
CA LEU A 297 -12.03 -5.94 -22.34
C LEU A 297 -13.31 -5.96 -23.16
N ASP A 298 -13.17 -6.09 -24.47
CA ASP A 298 -14.26 -6.22 -25.42
C ASP A 298 -14.76 -7.67 -25.56
N LYS A 299 -14.17 -8.60 -24.81
CA LYS A 299 -14.47 -10.03 -24.82
C LYS A 299 -14.54 -10.58 -23.39
N LEU A 300 -15.31 -11.65 -23.23
CA LEU A 300 -15.35 -12.42 -21.99
C LEU A 300 -14.00 -13.08 -21.74
N THR A 301 -13.56 -13.09 -20.49
CA THR A 301 -12.34 -13.75 -20.01
C THR A 301 -12.68 -14.96 -19.15
N GLU A 302 -11.76 -15.91 -19.07
CA GLU A 302 -11.85 -17.04 -18.15
C GLU A 302 -11.29 -16.71 -16.76
N PHE A 303 -10.39 -15.73 -16.69
CA PHE A 303 -9.84 -15.20 -15.44
C PHE A 303 -10.66 -14.02 -14.90
N PRO A 304 -10.67 -13.81 -13.57
CA PRO A 304 -11.27 -12.63 -12.97
C PRO A 304 -10.43 -11.39 -13.28
N TRP A 305 -11.10 -10.25 -13.42
CA TRP A 305 -10.49 -8.94 -13.58
C TRP A 305 -11.34 -7.90 -12.86
N LEU A 306 -10.78 -6.71 -12.65
CA LEU A 306 -11.54 -5.54 -12.20
C LEU A 306 -11.25 -4.32 -13.06
N THR A 307 -12.06 -3.29 -12.87
CA THR A 307 -11.81 -1.95 -13.37
C THR A 307 -12.13 -0.98 -12.25
N ASP A 308 -11.26 0.01 -12.07
CA ASP A 308 -11.56 1.16 -11.23
C ASP A 308 -12.16 2.32 -12.04
N THR A 309 -13.15 2.96 -11.43
CA THR A 309 -13.74 4.20 -11.92
C THR A 309 -14.12 5.08 -10.75
N SER A 310 -14.42 6.34 -11.02
CA SER A 310 -14.80 7.32 -10.02
C SER A 310 -16.14 7.96 -10.37
N VAL A 311 -16.85 8.40 -9.33
CA VAL A 311 -18.07 9.21 -9.44
C VAL A 311 -17.79 10.60 -10.01
N GLY A 312 -16.53 11.04 -10.06
CA GLY A 312 -16.09 12.31 -10.62
C GLY A 312 -14.56 12.30 -10.74
N PRO A 313 -13.83 13.31 -10.22
CA PRO A 313 -12.41 13.18 -9.97
C PRO A 313 -12.13 12.14 -8.86
N TRP A 314 -10.93 11.56 -8.85
CA TRP A 314 -10.48 10.64 -7.80
C TRP A 314 -10.41 11.35 -6.45
N PHE A 315 -9.71 12.49 -6.39
CA PHE A 315 -9.73 13.38 -5.22
C PHE A 315 -10.86 14.40 -5.31
N HIS A 316 -11.48 14.73 -4.18
CA HIS A 316 -12.56 15.74 -4.12
C HIS A 316 -12.10 17.09 -4.69
N GLN A 317 -12.90 17.66 -5.60
CA GLN A 317 -12.73 19.01 -6.15
C GLN A 317 -14.09 19.68 -6.25
N LYS A 318 -14.27 20.84 -5.61
CA LYS A 318 -15.55 21.57 -5.60
C LYS A 318 -15.93 22.11 -6.99
N SER A 319 -14.94 22.32 -7.85
CA SER A 319 -15.14 22.86 -9.20
C SER A 319 -15.63 21.82 -10.22
N VAL A 320 -15.75 20.54 -9.84
CA VAL A 320 -16.06 19.45 -10.77
C VAL A 320 -17.36 18.75 -10.35
N GLY A 321 -18.23 18.49 -11.32
CA GLY A 321 -19.48 17.75 -11.11
C GLY A 321 -19.27 16.24 -10.97
N TYR A 322 -20.33 15.55 -10.57
CA TYR A 322 -20.37 14.09 -10.47
C TYR A 322 -21.16 13.48 -11.63
N LYS A 323 -20.80 12.24 -11.97
CA LYS A 323 -21.52 11.40 -12.94
C LYS A 323 -22.96 11.18 -12.50
N SER A 324 -23.83 10.98 -13.48
CA SER A 324 -25.21 10.59 -13.20
C SER A 324 -25.27 9.16 -12.67
N ILE A 325 -26.33 8.83 -11.92
CA ILE A 325 -26.56 7.46 -11.43
C ILE A 325 -26.60 6.46 -12.60
N ASN A 326 -27.25 6.81 -13.71
CA ASN A 326 -27.36 5.96 -14.90
C ASN A 326 -26.03 5.72 -15.61
N GLU A 327 -25.02 6.57 -15.38
CA GLU A 327 -23.68 6.35 -15.93
C GLU A 327 -22.86 5.39 -15.05
N LEU A 328 -23.20 5.28 -13.75
CA LEU A 328 -22.52 4.41 -12.80
C LEU A 328 -23.04 2.97 -12.83
N ILE A 329 -24.31 2.78 -13.19
CA ILE A 329 -24.99 1.47 -13.32
C ILE A 329 -24.73 0.88 -14.72
#